data_AF-A6VYI6-F1
#
_entry.id   AF-A6VYI6-F1
#
_cell.length_a   1.000
_cell.length_b   1.000
_cell.length_c   1.000
_cell.angle_alpha   90.00
_cell.angle_beta   90.00
_cell.angle_gamma   90.00
#
_symmetry.space_group_name_H-M   'P 1'
#
loop_
_entity.id
_entity.type
_entity.pdbx_description
1 polymer ?
#
loop_
_entity_poly.entity_id
_entity_poly.type
_entity_poly.pdbx_seq_one_letter_code
_entity_poly.pdbx_strand_id
1 'polypeptide(L)'
;MSNVVQLDDSYFVAPQLVEADLVSLKSQGFERIINNRPEAESADQPAGESIRAAAEVLGMEYVSNAIDLSKLSQEQVDFQRTALLENKKTLAFCRTGTRSSVLWVLLENGKGGESSDLIAYVSGKGFDLSRCAVAMAPLLKV
;
A
#
# COMPACT_ATOMS: atom_id res chain seq x y z
N MET A 1 -5.12 15.71 -6.59
CA MET A 1 -5.24 14.31 -7.02
C MET A 1 -3.94 13.62 -6.71
N SER A 2 -4.02 12.62 -5.83
CA SER A 2 -2.88 11.77 -5.51
C SER A 2 -2.39 11.00 -6.75
N ASN A 3 -1.06 10.90 -6.92
CA ASN A 3 -0.46 10.17 -8.05
C ASN A 3 -0.66 8.66 -7.85
N VAL A 4 -1.68 8.11 -8.48
CA VAL A 4 -2.01 6.67 -8.43
C VAL A 4 -1.18 5.92 -9.45
N VAL A 5 -0.44 4.91 -8.99
CA VAL A 5 0.40 4.05 -9.82
C VAL A 5 -0.11 2.62 -9.74
N GLN A 6 -0.39 2.02 -10.89
CA GLN A 6 -0.73 0.61 -10.98
C GLN A 6 0.53 -0.25 -10.87
N LEU A 7 0.56 -1.19 -9.92
CA LEU A 7 1.61 -2.21 -9.81
C LEU A 7 1.16 -3.56 -10.34
N ASP A 8 -0.13 -3.90 -10.18
CA ASP A 8 -0.77 -5.13 -10.66
C ASP A 8 -2.21 -4.82 -11.15
N ASP A 9 -2.91 -5.80 -11.72
CA ASP A 9 -4.27 -5.66 -12.26
C ASP A 9 -5.27 -5.09 -11.25
N SER A 10 -5.19 -5.55 -10.00
CA SER A 10 -6.06 -5.11 -8.89
C SER A 10 -5.33 -4.37 -7.77
N TYR A 11 -4.02 -4.13 -7.88
CA TYR A 11 -3.21 -3.47 -6.84
C TYR A 11 -2.56 -2.18 -7.34
N PHE A 12 -2.94 -1.09 -6.70
CA PHE A 12 -2.49 0.26 -7.00
C PHE A 12 -1.86 0.87 -5.75
N VAL A 13 -0.92 1.79 -5.95
CA VAL A 13 -0.25 2.52 -4.87
C VAL A 13 -0.36 4.04 -5.05
N ALA A 14 -0.38 4.77 -3.94
CA ALA A 14 -0.37 6.23 -3.93
C ALA A 14 0.41 6.79 -2.73
N PRO A 15 0.87 8.06 -2.81
CA PRO A 15 1.26 8.84 -1.64
C PRO A 15 0.03 9.15 -0.75
N GLN A 16 0.23 9.97 0.28
CA GLN A 16 -0.81 10.30 1.26
C GLN A 16 -2.13 10.70 0.59
N LEU A 17 -3.21 10.02 0.96
CA LEU A 17 -4.56 10.38 0.56
C LEU A 17 -5.19 11.39 1.52
N VAL A 18 -6.15 12.14 1.01
CA VAL A 18 -7.10 12.92 1.81
C VAL A 18 -8.52 12.48 1.47
N GLU A 19 -9.50 12.83 2.30
CA GLU A 19 -10.92 12.49 2.13
C GLU A 19 -11.44 12.93 0.75
N ALA A 20 -10.98 14.08 0.27
CA ALA A 20 -11.35 14.64 -1.04
C ALA A 20 -10.90 13.77 -2.24
N ASP A 21 -9.85 12.96 -2.10
CA ASP A 21 -9.42 12.05 -3.18
C ASP A 21 -10.41 10.90 -3.37
N LEU A 22 -11.13 10.48 -2.31
CA LEU A 22 -11.93 9.25 -2.31
C LEU A 22 -13.10 9.27 -3.28
N VAL A 23 -13.71 10.44 -3.52
CA VAL A 23 -14.80 10.58 -4.51
C VAL A 23 -14.30 10.23 -5.91
N SER A 24 -13.12 10.74 -6.29
CA SER A 24 -12.51 10.42 -7.58
C SER A 24 -12.12 8.94 -7.65
N LEU A 25 -11.55 8.39 -6.58
CA LEU A 25 -11.18 6.98 -6.53
C LEU A 25 -12.42 6.06 -6.67
N LYS A 26 -13.52 6.37 -5.99
CA LYS A 26 -14.77 5.63 -6.15
C LYS A 26 -15.27 5.68 -7.59
N SER A 27 -15.22 6.85 -8.23
CA SER A 27 -15.63 7.01 -9.64
C SER A 27 -14.76 6.21 -10.62
N GLN A 28 -13.51 5.93 -10.25
CA GLN A 28 -12.58 5.08 -11.00
C GLN A 28 -12.75 3.58 -10.70
N GLY A 29 -13.75 3.22 -9.90
CA GLY A 29 -14.09 1.84 -9.56
C GLY A 29 -13.22 1.24 -8.45
N PHE A 30 -12.48 2.04 -7.68
CA PHE A 30 -11.81 1.50 -6.49
C PHE A 30 -12.85 1.04 -5.45
N GLU A 31 -12.60 -0.12 -4.87
CA GLU A 31 -13.50 -0.77 -3.93
C GLU A 31 -12.90 -0.85 -2.52
N ARG A 32 -11.57 -0.92 -2.42
CA ARG A 32 -10.83 -1.03 -1.16
C ARG A 32 -9.70 -0.01 -1.10
N ILE A 33 -9.57 0.63 0.06
CA ILE A 33 -8.43 1.46 0.45
C ILE A 33 -7.65 0.75 1.56
N ILE A 34 -6.33 0.67 1.42
CA ILE A 34 -5.44 0.16 2.47
C ILE A 34 -4.50 1.28 2.91
N ASN A 35 -4.59 1.67 4.18
CA ASN A 35 -3.65 2.62 4.79
C ASN A 35 -2.49 1.86 5.44
N ASN A 36 -1.30 2.03 4.87
CA ASN A 36 -0.03 1.50 5.38
C ASN A 36 0.79 2.52 6.17
N ARG A 37 0.24 3.72 6.45
CA ARG A 37 0.85 4.76 7.27
C ARG A 37 0.38 4.63 8.73
N PRO A 38 1.28 4.44 9.71
CA PRO A 38 0.94 4.56 11.12
C PRO A 38 0.38 5.94 11.45
N GLU A 39 -0.52 6.02 12.43
CA GLU A 39 -1.06 7.29 12.92
C GLU A 39 0.05 8.17 13.53
N ALA A 40 -0.18 9.49 13.51
CA ALA A 40 0.69 10.50 14.13
C ALA A 40 2.17 10.46 13.69
N GLU A 41 2.47 10.05 12.45
CA GLU A 41 3.82 10.11 11.87
C GLU A 41 4.28 11.56 11.62
N SER A 42 3.35 12.48 11.36
CA SER A 42 3.65 13.92 11.21
C SER A 42 2.43 14.80 11.48
N ALA A 43 2.66 16.10 11.72
CA ALA A 43 1.59 17.07 12.03
C ALA A 43 0.64 17.35 10.85
N ASP A 44 1.11 17.16 9.62
CA ASP A 44 0.33 17.27 8.39
C ASP A 44 -0.42 15.98 8.01
N GLN A 45 -0.33 14.93 8.82
CA GLN A 45 -1.03 13.67 8.56
C GLN A 45 -2.54 13.82 8.85
N PRO A 46 -3.41 13.56 7.85
CA PRO A 46 -4.84 13.39 8.12
C PRO A 46 -5.07 12.18 9.03
N ALA A 47 -6.00 12.29 9.97
CA ALA A 47 -6.37 11.17 10.83
C ALA A 47 -6.92 10.02 9.99
N GLY A 48 -6.40 8.81 10.18
CA GLY A 48 -6.87 7.64 9.42
C GLY A 48 -8.35 7.36 9.61
N GLU A 49 -8.91 7.70 10.77
CA GLU A 49 -10.35 7.56 11.05
C GLU A 49 -11.21 8.49 10.18
N SER A 50 -10.73 9.70 9.85
CA SER A 50 -11.44 10.60 8.95
C SER A 50 -11.48 10.06 7.53
N ILE A 51 -10.37 9.48 7.05
CA ILE A 51 -10.30 8.82 5.74
C ILE A 51 -11.20 7.57 5.73
N ARG A 52 -11.19 6.77 6.81
CA ARG A 52 -12.07 5.60 6.97
C ARG A 52 -13.54 6.01 6.85
N ALA A 53 -13.99 6.95 7.67
CA ALA A 53 -15.39 7.38 7.68
C ALA A 53 -15.84 7.87 6.28
N ALA A 54 -14.98 8.63 5.59
CA ALA A 54 -15.26 9.08 4.23
C ALA A 54 -15.31 7.92 3.21
N ALA A 55 -14.42 6.92 3.33
CA ALA A 55 -14.43 5.73 2.48
C ALA A 55 -15.72 4.90 2.68
N GLU A 56 -16.12 4.68 3.93
CA GLU A 56 -17.32 3.91 4.28
C GLU A 56 -18.60 4.59 3.78
N VAL A 57 -18.70 5.91 3.87
CA VAL A 57 -19.82 6.69 3.30
C VAL A 57 -19.95 6.48 1.78
N LEU A 58 -18.82 6.30 1.08
CA LEU A 58 -18.79 6.01 -0.36
C LEU A 58 -18.96 4.52 -0.69
N GLY A 59 -19.20 3.68 0.32
CA GLY A 59 -19.29 2.23 0.16
C GLY A 59 -17.97 1.62 -0.33
N MET A 60 -16.85 2.13 0.16
CA MET A 60 -15.53 1.53 -0.03
C MET A 60 -15.09 0.85 1.26
N GLU A 61 -14.40 -0.27 1.13
CA GLU A 61 -13.76 -0.91 2.27
C GLU A 61 -12.50 -0.15 2.68
N TYR A 62 -12.27 0.00 3.98
CA TYR A 62 -11.05 0.60 4.51
C TYR A 62 -10.32 -0.38 5.42
N VAL A 63 -9.05 -0.62 5.12
CA VAL A 63 -8.16 -1.48 5.91
C VAL A 63 -6.99 -0.65 6.44
N SER A 64 -6.68 -0.79 7.72
CA SER A 64 -5.49 -0.19 8.32
C SER A 64 -4.45 -1.27 8.60
N ASN A 65 -3.33 -1.24 7.89
CA ASN A 65 -2.19 -2.14 8.09
C ASN A 65 -0.94 -1.27 8.32
N ALA A 66 -0.82 -0.69 9.50
CA ALA A 66 0.22 0.29 9.83
C ALA A 66 1.63 -0.32 9.72
N ILE A 67 2.45 0.18 8.79
CA ILE A 67 3.80 -0.33 8.56
C ILE A 67 4.85 0.59 9.15
N ASP A 68 5.58 0.04 10.13
CA ASP A 68 6.89 0.50 10.56
C ASP A 68 7.96 -0.40 9.92
N LEU A 69 8.72 0.16 8.96
CA LEU A 69 9.74 -0.59 8.23
C LEU A 69 10.86 -1.11 9.15
N SER A 70 11.11 -0.48 10.30
CA SER A 70 12.12 -0.95 11.26
C SER A 70 11.71 -2.23 11.99
N LYS A 71 10.41 -2.56 11.97
CA LYS A 71 9.79 -3.72 12.63
C LYS A 71 8.97 -4.56 11.66
N LEU A 72 9.19 -4.40 10.36
CA LEU A 72 8.45 -5.13 9.34
C LEU A 72 8.63 -6.64 9.56
N SER A 73 7.53 -7.37 9.62
CA SER A 73 7.53 -8.81 9.85
C SER A 73 6.58 -9.53 8.89
N GLN A 74 6.65 -10.86 8.89
CA GLN A 74 5.76 -11.70 8.10
C GLN A 74 4.28 -11.48 8.46
N GLU A 75 3.97 -11.09 9.70
CA GLU A 75 2.61 -10.80 10.15
C GLU A 75 1.96 -9.69 9.31
N GLN A 76 2.66 -8.57 9.09
CA GLN A 76 2.11 -7.46 8.31
C GLN A 76 1.98 -7.81 6.82
N VAL A 77 2.88 -8.67 6.29
CA VAL A 77 2.80 -9.19 4.92
C VAL A 77 1.58 -10.10 4.78
N ASP A 78 1.36 -11.01 5.72
CA ASP A 78 0.22 -11.93 5.71
C ASP A 78 -1.11 -11.21 5.94
N PHE A 79 -1.13 -10.17 6.79
CA PHE A 79 -2.28 -9.30 6.95
C PHE A 79 -2.62 -8.58 5.64
N GLN A 80 -1.61 -8.02 4.95
CA GLN A 80 -1.81 -7.43 3.63
C GLN A 80 -2.34 -8.45 2.62
N ARG A 81 -1.79 -9.68 2.60
CA ARG A 81 -2.26 -10.76 1.73
C ARG A 81 -3.74 -11.08 1.99
N THR A 82 -4.12 -11.17 3.26
CA THR A 82 -5.50 -11.48 3.68
C THR A 82 -6.46 -10.38 3.23
N ALA A 83 -6.05 -9.12 3.36
CA ALA A 83 -6.78 -7.96 2.86
C ALA A 83 -6.89 -7.90 1.32
N LEU A 84 -6.31 -8.83 0.56
CA LEU A 84 -6.37 -8.88 -0.90
C LEU A 84 -7.12 -10.12 -1.45
N LEU A 85 -7.60 -11.03 -0.61
CA LEU A 85 -8.19 -12.32 -1.06
C LEU A 85 -9.42 -12.18 -1.97
N GLU A 86 -10.19 -11.09 -1.85
CA GLU A 86 -11.43 -10.88 -2.61
C GLU A 86 -11.23 -10.25 -4.01
N ASN A 87 -9.98 -10.09 -4.48
CA ASN A 87 -9.61 -9.49 -5.77
C ASN A 87 -10.34 -8.17 -6.13
N LYS A 88 -10.67 -7.38 -5.12
CA LYS A 88 -11.25 -6.03 -5.25
C LYS A 88 -10.22 -5.09 -5.84
N LYS A 89 -10.65 -4.12 -6.67
CA LYS A 89 -9.75 -3.05 -7.14
C LYS A 89 -9.29 -2.22 -5.94
N THR A 90 -8.01 -2.38 -5.57
CA THR A 90 -7.47 -1.93 -4.29
C THR A 90 -6.42 -0.84 -4.49
N LEU A 91 -6.55 0.26 -3.74
CA LEU A 91 -5.51 1.27 -3.61
C LEU A 91 -4.89 1.20 -2.22
N ALA A 92 -3.59 0.93 -2.16
CA ALA A 92 -2.81 1.00 -0.94
C ALA A 92 -2.00 2.31 -0.89
N PHE A 93 -1.96 2.99 0.25
CA PHE A 93 -1.19 4.22 0.39
C PHE A 93 -0.39 4.25 1.68
N CYS A 94 0.63 5.10 1.69
CA CYS A 94 1.25 5.54 2.94
C CYS A 94 1.64 7.01 2.80
N ARG A 95 2.71 7.49 3.46
CA ARG A 95 3.19 8.87 3.22
C ARG A 95 3.62 9.11 1.77
N THR A 96 4.43 8.21 1.22
CA THR A 96 5.09 8.37 -0.10
C THR A 96 4.78 7.24 -1.08
N GLY A 97 3.90 6.29 -0.71
CA GLY A 97 3.65 5.05 -1.46
C GLY A 97 4.69 3.93 -1.22
N THR A 98 5.89 4.25 -0.75
CA THR A 98 7.00 3.30 -0.56
C THR A 98 6.66 2.06 0.28
N ARG A 99 5.92 2.18 1.39
CA ARG A 99 5.56 1.02 2.23
C ARG A 99 4.62 0.06 1.53
N SER A 100 3.64 0.59 0.80
CA SER A 100 2.71 -0.19 0.01
C SER A 100 3.42 -0.90 -1.15
N SER A 101 4.37 -0.22 -1.79
CA SER A 101 5.28 -0.81 -2.77
C SER A 101 6.15 -1.94 -2.20
N VAL A 102 6.72 -1.77 -1.00
CA VAL A 102 7.47 -2.82 -0.29
C VAL A 102 6.59 -4.06 -0.05
N LEU A 103 5.37 -3.87 0.47
CA LEU A 103 4.44 -4.98 0.69
C LEU A 103 4.08 -5.69 -0.61
N TRP A 104 3.86 -4.95 -1.70
CA TRP A 104 3.63 -5.55 -3.02
C TRP A 104 4.80 -6.43 -3.46
N VAL A 105 6.04 -5.95 -3.37
CA VAL A 105 7.25 -6.74 -3.70
C VAL A 105 7.31 -8.03 -2.87
N LEU A 106 7.08 -7.95 -1.57
CA LEU A 106 7.11 -9.13 -0.68
C LEU A 106 6.00 -10.13 -0.99
N LEU A 107 4.82 -9.65 -1.39
CA LEU A 107 3.71 -10.51 -1.79
C LEU A 107 3.99 -11.22 -3.11
N GLU A 108 4.48 -10.51 -4.13
CA GLU A 108 4.81 -11.09 -5.44
C GLU A 108 6.01 -12.03 -5.37
N ASN A 109 7.04 -11.69 -4.60
CA ASN A 109 8.14 -12.60 -4.33
C ASN A 109 7.66 -13.84 -3.55
N GLY A 110 6.71 -13.66 -2.63
CA GLY A 110 6.02 -14.76 -1.96
C GLY A 110 5.31 -15.74 -2.90
N LYS A 111 4.88 -15.28 -4.08
CA LYS A 111 4.27 -16.05 -5.17
C LYS A 111 5.29 -16.63 -6.17
N GLY A 112 6.59 -16.39 -5.97
CA GLY A 112 7.68 -16.90 -6.80
C GLY A 112 8.30 -15.89 -7.76
N GLY A 113 7.97 -14.60 -7.66
CA GLY A 113 8.62 -13.55 -8.45
C GLY A 113 10.06 -13.27 -7.98
N GLU A 114 10.97 -13.04 -8.91
CA GLU A 114 12.36 -12.69 -8.62
C GLU A 114 12.45 -11.31 -7.96
N SER A 115 13.01 -11.27 -6.75
CA SER A 115 13.02 -10.04 -5.92
C SER A 115 13.70 -8.86 -6.61
N SER A 116 14.78 -9.11 -7.34
CA SER A 116 15.54 -8.09 -8.07
C SER A 116 14.72 -7.45 -9.19
N ASP A 117 13.99 -8.26 -9.98
CA ASP A 117 13.11 -7.79 -11.06
C ASP A 117 11.93 -7.02 -10.50
N LEU A 118 11.32 -7.50 -9.41
CA LEU A 118 10.20 -6.81 -8.75
C LEU A 118 10.62 -5.44 -8.20
N ILE A 119 11.79 -5.36 -7.55
CA ILE A 119 12.33 -4.09 -7.03
C ILE A 119 12.64 -3.13 -8.20
N ALA A 120 13.23 -3.63 -9.29
CA ALA A 120 13.53 -2.83 -10.47
C ALA A 120 12.24 -2.31 -11.13
N TYR A 121 11.21 -3.14 -11.23
CA TYR A 121 9.89 -2.77 -11.76
C TYR A 121 9.25 -1.63 -10.96
N VAL A 122 9.22 -1.74 -9.63
CA VAL A 122 8.64 -0.70 -8.77
C VAL A 122 9.47 0.57 -8.78
N SER A 123 10.81 0.46 -8.82
CA SER A 123 11.71 1.61 -8.96
C SER A 123 11.50 2.34 -10.29
N GLY A 124 11.32 1.61 -11.40
CA GLY A 124 11.00 2.18 -12.71
C GLY A 124 9.65 2.93 -12.76
N LYS A 125 8.76 2.66 -11.80
CA LYS A 125 7.49 3.37 -11.60
C LYS A 125 7.57 4.55 -10.62
N GLY A 126 8.77 4.87 -10.12
CA GLY A 126 9.01 6.06 -9.30
C GLY A 126 9.05 5.82 -7.79
N PHE A 127 9.08 4.56 -7.33
CA PHE A 127 9.26 4.24 -5.91
C PHE A 127 10.61 3.58 -5.68
N ASP A 128 11.61 4.38 -5.30
CA ASP A 128 12.92 3.86 -4.91
C ASP A 128 12.83 3.12 -3.57
N LEU A 129 13.13 1.82 -3.60
CA LEU A 129 13.11 0.92 -2.43
C LEU A 129 14.50 0.66 -1.84
N SER A 130 15.55 1.34 -2.33
CA SER A 130 16.94 1.14 -1.88
C SER A 130 17.08 1.28 -0.36
N ARG A 131 16.40 2.27 0.24
CA ARG A 131 16.39 2.51 1.69
C ARG A 131 15.58 1.48 2.48
N CYS A 132 14.81 0.64 1.81
CA CYS A 132 14.00 -0.41 2.41
C CYS A 132 14.65 -1.80 2.29
N ALA A 133 15.78 -1.93 1.58
CA ALA A 133 16.43 -3.22 1.32
C ALA A 133 16.70 -4.01 2.60
N VAL A 134 17.22 -3.35 3.65
CA VAL A 134 17.50 -4.00 4.96
C VAL A 134 16.23 -4.53 5.62
N ALA A 135 15.11 -3.81 5.50
CA ALA A 135 13.83 -4.23 6.06
C ALA A 135 13.19 -5.40 5.29
N MET A 136 13.41 -5.44 3.97
CA MET A 136 12.86 -6.51 3.11
C MET A 136 13.67 -7.80 3.18
N ALA A 137 14.99 -7.71 3.33
CA ALA A 137 15.90 -8.86 3.22
C ALA A 137 15.50 -10.10 4.04
N PRO A 138 15.02 -9.99 5.30
CA PRO A 138 14.60 -11.17 6.08
C PRO A 138 13.32 -11.85 5.58
N LEU A 139 12.54 -11.18 4.74
CA LEU A 139 11.22 -11.60 4.27
C LEU A 139 11.20 -12.01 2.80
N LEU A 140 12.29 -11.71 2.07
CA LEU A 140 12.45 -12.16 0.68
C LEU A 140 12.76 -13.66 0.65
N LYS A 141 12.03 -14.37 -0.19
CA LYS A 141 12.32 -15.75 -0.57
C LYS A 141 13.45 -15.77 -1.59
N VAL A 142 14.39 -16.67 -1.36
CA VAL A 142 15.50 -17.04 -2.26
C VAL A 142 15.02 -18.05 -3.27
#